data_AF-A0A1D2RA77-F1
#
_entry.id   AF-A0A1D2RA77-F1
#
_cell.length_a   1.000
_cell.length_b   1.000
_cell.length_c   1.000
_cell.angle_alpha   90.00
_cell.angle_beta   90.00
_cell.angle_gamma   90.00
#
_symmetry.space_group_name_H-M   'P 1'
#
loop_
_entity.id
_entity.type
_entity.pdbx_description
1 polymer ?
#
loop_
_entity_poly.entity_id
_entity_poly.type
_entity_poly.pdbx_seq_one_letter_code
_entity_poly.pdbx_strand_id
1 'polypeptide(L)'
;MVIDSISSYYSVFSGHTAFKDNAITLLGLFKSRGITSILTSEMPELFGSFKITNTGTSFIVDNIITLRYAELDAELAKAISVIKMRGSDHEKGIMRFEITGKGIEVGEKFEGEGIMSGMPKKSKIAAEVEGFLD
;
A
#
# COMPACT_ATOMS: atom_id res chain seq x y z
N MET A 1 12.41 -3.23 -13.98
CA MET A 1 11.48 -4.29 -14.45
C MET A 1 10.18 -4.18 -13.70
N VAL A 2 9.04 -4.39 -14.36
CA VAL A 2 7.70 -4.31 -13.76
C VAL A 2 6.97 -5.63 -14.01
N ILE A 3 6.37 -6.20 -12.97
CA ILE A 3 5.48 -7.37 -13.05
C ILE A 3 4.09 -6.91 -12.63
N ASP A 4 3.16 -6.90 -13.59
CA ASP A 4 1.77 -6.49 -13.39
C ASP A 4 0.81 -7.59 -13.89
N SER A 5 0.17 -8.39 -13.02
CA SER A 5 0.25 -8.41 -11.56
C SER A 5 0.81 -9.73 -11.01
N ILE A 6 1.37 -9.66 -9.80
CA ILE A 6 1.79 -10.86 -9.07
C ILE A 6 0.59 -11.74 -8.68
N SER A 7 -0.62 -11.17 -8.64
CA SER A 7 -1.88 -11.91 -8.44
C SER A 7 -2.15 -12.86 -9.61
N SER A 8 -1.95 -12.39 -10.85
CA SER A 8 -2.06 -13.26 -12.04
C SER A 8 -0.91 -14.27 -12.11
N TYR A 9 0.29 -13.89 -11.68
CA TYR A 9 1.40 -14.85 -11.56
C TYR A 9 1.11 -15.93 -10.52
N TYR A 10 0.42 -15.61 -9.43
CA TYR A 10 0.02 -16.61 -8.43
C TYR A 10 -0.93 -17.67 -9.01
N SER A 11 -1.86 -17.28 -9.89
CA SER A 11 -2.94 -18.16 -10.36
C SER A 11 -2.47 -19.36 -11.20
N VAL A 12 -1.25 -19.31 -11.76
CA VAL A 12 -0.70 -20.41 -12.56
C VAL A 12 -0.08 -21.53 -11.71
N PHE A 13 0.08 -21.33 -10.40
CA PHE A 13 0.68 -22.32 -9.50
C PHE A 13 -0.41 -23.13 -8.80
N SER A 14 -0.20 -24.45 -8.69
CA SER A 14 -1.12 -25.37 -7.99
C SER A 14 -1.11 -25.25 -6.47
N GLY A 15 -0.35 -24.31 -5.91
CA GLY A 15 -0.24 -24.14 -4.46
C GLY A 15 0.71 -23.02 -4.06
N HIS A 16 0.55 -22.59 -2.81
CA HIS A 16 1.23 -21.44 -2.25
C HIS A 16 2.75 -21.59 -2.15
N THR A 17 3.22 -22.78 -1.78
CA THR A 17 4.66 -23.08 -1.65
C THR A 17 5.37 -22.97 -2.99
N ALA A 18 4.80 -23.58 -4.03
CA ALA A 18 5.38 -23.56 -5.37
C ALA A 18 5.54 -22.13 -5.91
N PHE A 19 4.51 -21.29 -5.72
CA PHE A 19 4.59 -19.87 -6.06
C PHE A 19 5.66 -19.14 -5.24
N LYS A 20 5.71 -19.36 -3.93
CA LYS A 20 6.66 -18.68 -3.03
C LYS A 20 8.11 -18.97 -3.44
N ASP A 21 8.44 -20.24 -3.66
CA ASP A 21 9.79 -20.66 -4.05
C ASP A 21 10.19 -20.06 -5.41
N ASN A 22 9.24 -20.03 -6.35
CA ASN A 22 9.47 -19.41 -7.66
C ASN A 22 9.67 -17.89 -7.55
N ALA A 23 8.84 -17.20 -6.76
CA ALA A 23 8.95 -15.77 -6.54
C ALA A 23 10.28 -15.39 -5.87
N ILE A 24 10.74 -16.14 -4.86
CA ILE A 24 12.05 -15.95 -4.24
C ILE A 24 13.16 -16.11 -5.28
N THR A 25 13.10 -17.17 -6.09
CA THR A 25 14.11 -17.44 -7.11
C THR A 25 14.17 -16.32 -8.15
N LEU A 26 13.00 -15.90 -8.66
CA LEU A 26 12.88 -14.84 -9.66
C LEU A 26 13.41 -13.50 -9.14
N LEU A 27 13.00 -13.09 -7.94
CA LEU A 27 13.47 -11.84 -7.34
C LEU A 27 14.95 -11.90 -6.96
N GLY A 28 15.46 -13.06 -6.55
CA GLY A 28 16.90 -13.29 -6.37
C GLY A 28 17.68 -13.13 -7.67
N LEU A 29 17.15 -13.60 -8.80
CA LEU A 29 17.74 -13.41 -10.13
C LEU A 29 17.78 -11.94 -10.56
N PHE A 30 16.77 -11.15 -10.20
CA PHE A 30 16.76 -9.71 -10.46
C PHE A 30 17.77 -8.97 -9.59
N LYS A 31 17.77 -9.25 -8.28
CA LYS A 31 18.71 -8.65 -7.32
C LYS A 31 20.16 -8.96 -7.68
N SER A 32 20.48 -10.21 -8.02
CA SER A 32 21.85 -10.61 -8.42
C SER A 32 22.34 -9.95 -9.70
N ARG A 33 21.44 -9.42 -10.54
CA ARG A 33 21.76 -8.64 -11.75
C ARG A 33 21.67 -7.13 -11.55
N GLY A 34 21.45 -6.66 -10.32
CA GLY A 34 21.28 -5.24 -10.03
C GLY A 34 20.00 -4.62 -10.63
N ILE A 35 18.98 -5.43 -10.93
CA ILE A 35 17.74 -4.95 -11.53
C ILE A 35 16.76 -4.54 -10.41
N THR A 36 16.35 -3.27 -10.41
CA THR A 36 15.21 -2.81 -9.61
C THR A 36 13.90 -3.34 -10.20
N SER A 37 13.14 -4.07 -9.39
CA SER A 37 11.85 -4.67 -9.77
C SER A 37 10.68 -4.05 -9.01
N ILE A 38 9.60 -3.74 -9.71
CA ILE A 38 8.31 -3.33 -9.15
C ILE A 38 7.30 -4.45 -9.41
N LEU A 39 6.52 -4.80 -8.39
CA LEU A 39 5.50 -5.83 -8.45
C LEU A 39 4.18 -5.21 -8.00
N THR A 40 3.12 -5.39 -8.77
CA THR A 40 1.77 -4.99 -8.36
C THR A 40 1.03 -6.20 -7.80
N SER A 41 0.20 -5.96 -6.79
CA SER A 41 -0.72 -6.96 -6.24
C SER A 41 -2.04 -6.28 -5.95
N GLU A 42 -3.13 -6.91 -6.34
CA GLU A 42 -4.46 -6.47 -5.96
C GLU A 42 -4.72 -6.78 -4.48
N MET A 43 -5.42 -5.88 -3.79
CA MET A 43 -5.96 -6.10 -2.46
C MET A 43 -7.43 -6.52 -2.61
N PRO A 44 -7.81 -7.75 -2.23
CA PRO A 44 -9.18 -8.25 -2.44
C PRO A 44 -10.25 -7.44 -1.69
N GLU A 45 -9.89 -6.82 -0.58
CA GLU A 45 -10.79 -6.03 0.27
C GLU A 45 -10.50 -4.53 0.08
N LEU A 46 -11.53 -3.80 -0.39
CA LEU A 46 -11.49 -2.33 -0.53
C LEU A 46 -11.48 -1.63 0.85
N PHE A 47 -12.18 -2.21 1.83
CA PHE A 47 -12.30 -1.74 3.21
C PHE A 47 -12.11 -2.94 4.14
N GLY A 48 -11.23 -2.88 5.13
CA GLY A 48 -10.96 -4.03 6.01
C GLY A 48 -9.51 -4.26 6.44
N SER A 49 -9.32 -5.38 7.15
CA SER A 49 -8.06 -5.72 7.83
C SER A 49 -6.91 -5.93 6.84
N PHE A 50 -5.82 -5.19 7.06
CA PHE A 50 -4.66 -5.18 6.20
C PHE A 50 -3.91 -6.53 6.23
N LYS A 51 -4.09 -7.36 5.20
CA LYS A 51 -3.15 -8.43 4.88
C LYS A 51 -2.18 -7.91 3.83
N ILE A 52 -0.97 -7.60 4.28
CA ILE A 52 0.13 -7.03 3.47
C ILE A 52 0.27 -7.74 2.12
N THR A 53 -0.02 -9.05 2.09
CA THR A 53 -0.39 -9.81 0.89
C THR A 53 -1.32 -10.94 1.32
N ASN A 54 -2.38 -11.25 0.56
CA ASN A 54 -3.23 -12.42 0.83
C ASN A 54 -2.42 -13.74 0.72
N THR A 55 -1.21 -13.65 0.17
CA THR A 55 -0.25 -14.72 -0.09
C THR A 55 0.99 -14.70 0.84
N GLY A 56 1.01 -13.96 1.95
CA GLY A 56 2.14 -14.03 2.91
C GLY A 56 3.54 -13.70 2.32
N THR A 57 3.58 -13.02 1.17
CA THR A 57 4.77 -12.68 0.40
C THR A 57 5.49 -11.41 0.85
N SER A 58 4.98 -10.75 1.88
CA SER A 58 5.55 -9.54 2.49
C SER A 58 7.01 -9.68 2.93
N PHE A 59 7.45 -10.91 3.20
CA PHE A 59 8.84 -11.22 3.54
C PHE A 59 9.78 -11.27 2.34
N ILE A 60 9.25 -11.50 1.14
CA ILE A 60 10.03 -11.68 -0.10
C ILE A 60 10.51 -10.32 -0.64
N VAL A 61 9.68 -9.29 -0.51
CA VAL A 61 9.98 -7.93 -0.98
C VAL A 61 10.67 -7.08 0.07
N ASP A 62 11.54 -6.19 -0.37
CA ASP A 62 12.27 -5.27 0.52
C ASP A 62 11.45 -4.02 0.86
N ASN A 63 10.63 -3.55 -0.09
CA ASN A 63 9.81 -2.36 0.03
C ASN A 63 8.34 -2.67 -0.25
N ILE A 64 7.45 -2.01 0.48
CA ILE A 64 6.00 -2.19 0.36
C ILE A 64 5.34 -0.81 0.35
N ILE A 65 4.66 -0.51 -0.76
CA ILE A 65 3.85 0.69 -0.96
C ILE A 65 2.40 0.23 -1.12
N THR A 66 1.47 0.94 -0.48
CA THR A 66 0.04 0.62 -0.56
C THR A 66 -0.74 1.78 -1.14
N LEU A 67 -1.75 1.45 -1.95
CA LEU A 67 -2.70 2.38 -2.54
C LEU A 67 -4.11 2.03 -2.04
N ARG A 68 -4.65 2.93 -1.23
CA ARG A 68 -5.91 2.96 -0.48
C ARG A 68 -7.05 3.68 -1.18
N TYR A 69 -8.29 3.24 -1.02
CA TYR A 69 -9.41 4.18 -0.92
C TYR A 69 -9.74 4.42 0.56
N ALA A 70 -10.11 5.66 0.91
CA ALA A 70 -10.64 6.04 2.20
C ALA A 70 -11.90 6.88 1.95
N GLU A 71 -13.00 6.54 2.61
CA GLU A 71 -14.24 7.32 2.53
C GLU A 71 -14.18 8.46 3.56
N LEU A 72 -14.15 9.71 3.11
CA LEU A 72 -14.16 10.89 3.98
C LEU A 72 -15.25 11.83 3.51
N ASP A 73 -16.12 12.26 4.44
CA ASP A 73 -17.20 13.21 4.15
C ASP A 73 -18.05 12.80 2.91
N ALA A 74 -18.36 11.50 2.79
CA ALA A 74 -19.06 10.88 1.66
C ALA A 74 -18.33 10.95 0.30
N GLU A 75 -17.04 11.25 0.30
CA GLU A 75 -16.17 11.22 -0.88
C GLU A 75 -15.10 10.11 -0.78
N LEU A 76 -14.78 9.49 -1.92
CA LEU A 76 -13.68 8.54 -2.00
C LEU A 76 -12.37 9.28 -2.24
N ALA A 77 -11.55 9.35 -1.21
CA ALA A 77 -10.19 9.86 -1.30
C ALA A 77 -9.20 8.72 -1.53
N LYS A 78 -8.14 8.96 -2.31
CA LYS A 78 -7.07 7.99 -2.53
C LYS A 78 -5.91 8.23 -1.58
N ALA A 79 -5.37 7.15 -1.02
CA ALA A 79 -4.32 7.19 -0.01
C ALA A 79 -3.08 6.38 -0.44
N ILE A 80 -1.89 6.94 -0.29
CA ILE A 80 -0.62 6.25 -0.52
C ILE A 80 0.17 6.20 0.78
N SER A 81 0.76 5.04 1.07
CA SER A 81 1.65 4.89 2.23
C SER A 81 2.77 3.89 1.97
N VAL A 82 3.92 4.12 2.60
CA VAL A 82 5.04 3.19 2.63
C VAL A 82 4.94 2.40 3.93
N ILE A 83 4.75 1.08 3.82
CA ILE A 83 4.57 0.19 4.98
C ILE A 83 5.90 -0.37 5.46
N LYS A 84 6.82 -0.55 4.52
CA LYS A 84 8.14 -1.14 4.77
C LYS A 84 9.11 -0.58 3.74
N MET A 85 10.28 -0.19 4.23
CA MET A 85 11.44 0.11 3.40
C MET A 85 12.68 -0.45 4.08
N ARG A 86 13.44 -1.32 3.41
CA ARG A 86 14.70 -1.86 3.97
C ARG A 86 15.87 -1.00 3.51
N GLY A 87 16.73 -0.64 4.46
CA GLY A 87 17.96 0.11 4.19
C GLY A 87 17.77 1.63 4.06
N SER A 88 16.58 2.15 4.37
CA SER A 88 16.30 3.60 4.43
C SER A 88 15.16 3.89 5.40
N ASP A 89 15.14 5.09 5.95
CA ASP A 89 13.91 5.64 6.56
C ASP A 89 12.90 5.98 5.45
N HIS A 90 11.63 6.13 5.83
CA HIS A 90 10.53 6.47 4.91
C HIS A 90 9.48 7.34 5.61
N GLU A 91 8.68 8.03 4.79
CA GLU A 91 7.51 8.77 5.28
C GLU A 91 6.53 7.79 5.97
N LYS A 92 6.19 8.08 7.23
CA LYS A 92 5.32 7.24 8.08
C LYS A 92 3.86 7.68 8.01
N GLY A 93 3.60 8.83 7.41
CA GLY A 93 2.27 9.35 7.12
C GLY A 93 1.57 8.57 6.02
N ILE A 94 0.25 8.66 6.05
CA ILE A 94 -0.59 8.24 4.94
C ILE A 94 -0.90 9.50 4.15
N MET A 95 -0.47 9.55 2.90
CA MET A 95 -0.56 10.76 2.08
C MET A 95 -1.76 10.64 1.13
N ARG A 96 -2.41 11.76 0.86
CA ARG A 96 -3.36 11.86 -0.26
C ARG A 96 -2.59 11.76 -1.57
N PHE A 97 -3.20 11.18 -2.58
CA PHE A 97 -2.67 11.31 -3.94
C PHE A 97 -3.80 11.45 -4.94
N GLU A 98 -3.52 12.12 -6.05
CA GLU A 98 -4.41 12.16 -7.21
C GLU A 98 -3.75 11.60 -8.45
N ILE A 99 -4.58 11.15 -9.39
CA ILE A 99 -4.12 10.73 -10.72
C ILE A 99 -4.57 11.82 -11.69
N THR A 100 -3.61 12.59 -12.18
CA THR A 100 -3.84 13.70 -13.12
C THR A 100 -3.40 13.29 -14.52
N GLY A 101 -3.57 14.18 -15.50
CA GLY A 101 -2.99 13.99 -16.84
C GLY A 101 -1.46 13.88 -16.86
N LYS A 102 -0.78 14.20 -15.75
CA LYS A 102 0.67 14.07 -15.58
C LYS A 102 1.09 12.81 -14.82
N GLY A 103 0.14 12.00 -14.34
CA GLY A 103 0.39 10.82 -13.53
C GLY A 103 0.00 11.00 -12.06
N ILE A 104 0.69 10.29 -11.16
CA ILE A 104 0.41 10.33 -9.72
C ILE A 104 1.04 11.59 -9.11
N GLU A 105 0.22 12.41 -8.45
CA GLU A 105 0.64 13.56 -7.67
C GLU A 105 0.35 13.29 -6.19
N VAL A 106 1.40 13.21 -5.35
CA VAL A 106 1.28 13.00 -3.90
C VAL A 106 1.10 14.35 -3.22
N GLY A 107 0.02 14.48 -2.45
CA GLY A 107 -0.36 15.68 -1.74
C GLY A 107 -0.08 15.59 -0.24
N GLU A 108 -0.96 16.19 0.54
CA GLU A 108 -0.81 16.31 1.99
C GLU A 108 -1.13 15.02 2.74
N LYS A 109 -0.67 14.96 3.99
CA LYS A 109 -0.96 13.85 4.90
C LYS A 109 -2.45 13.82 5.25
N PHE A 110 -3.04 12.64 5.30
CA PHE A 110 -4.36 12.44 5.88
C PHE A 110 -4.36 12.75 7.37
N GLU A 111 -5.38 13.48 7.80
CA GLU A 111 -5.66 13.72 9.21
C GLU A 111 -6.72 12.74 9.73
N GLY A 112 -6.56 12.29 10.97
CA GLY A 112 -7.48 11.37 11.63
C GLY A 112 -6.96 9.94 11.79
N GLU A 113 -7.80 9.10 12.39
CA GLU A 113 -7.52 7.69 12.69
C GLU A 113 -8.33 6.78 11.77
N GLY A 114 -7.96 5.50 11.67
CA GLY A 114 -8.77 4.50 10.94
C GLY A 114 -8.66 4.54 9.41
N ILE A 115 -7.76 5.36 8.86
CA ILE A 115 -7.47 5.43 7.42
C ILE A 115 -7.03 4.07 6.87
N MET A 116 -6.13 3.37 7.59
CA MET A 116 -5.66 2.05 7.17
C MET A 116 -6.76 0.98 7.16
N SER A 117 -7.78 1.12 8.02
CA SER A 117 -8.96 0.25 8.05
C SER A 117 -10.01 0.62 7.01
N GLY A 118 -9.87 1.76 6.32
CA GLY A 118 -10.87 2.29 5.38
C GLY A 118 -12.07 2.97 6.04
N MET A 119 -12.04 3.17 7.36
CA MET A 119 -13.09 3.81 8.15
C MET A 119 -12.48 4.98 8.94
N PRO A 120 -12.25 6.14 8.30
CA PRO A 120 -11.61 7.25 8.96
C PRO A 120 -12.50 7.90 10.02
N LYS A 121 -11.86 8.39 11.08
CA LYS A 121 -12.47 9.23 12.10
C LYS A 121 -11.63 10.49 12.26
N LYS A 122 -12.28 11.66 12.32
CA LYS A 122 -11.58 12.92 12.63
C LYS A 122 -10.84 12.78 13.97
N SER A 123 -9.61 13.29 14.02
CA SER A 123 -8.83 13.32 15.25
C SER A 123 -9.58 14.15 16.29
N LYS A 124 -9.80 13.58 17.49
CA LYS A 124 -10.51 14.28 18.59
C LYS A 124 -9.85 15.60 19.00
N ILE A 125 -8.55 15.75 18.75
CA ILE A 125 -7.77 16.93 19.13
C ILE A 125 -8.20 18.17 18.33
N ALA A 126 -8.63 18.02 17.07
CA ALA A 126 -9.09 19.17 16.27
C ALA A 126 -10.51 19.63 16.65
N ALA A 127 -11.40 18.68 16.99
CA ALA A 127 -12.78 18.98 17.36
C ALA A 127 -12.90 19.71 18.72
N GLU A 128 -11.94 19.49 19.63
CA GLU A 128 -11.94 20.14 20.94
C GLU A 128 -11.44 21.59 20.89
N VAL A 129 -10.65 21.96 19.86
CA VAL A 129 -10.17 23.34 19.66
C VAL A 129 -11.23 24.21 18.98
N GLU A 130 -12.00 23.66 18.03
CA GLU A 130 -13.13 24.38 17.43
C GLU A 130 -14.27 24.63 18.45
N GLY A 131 -14.53 23.69 19.37
CA GLY A 131 -15.54 23.85 20.43
C GLY A 131 -15.19 24.83 21.55
N PHE A 132 -13.98 25.42 21.55
CA PHE A 132 -13.55 26.45 22.50
C PHE A 132 -13.61 27.87 21.91
N LEU A 133 -13.92 28.01 20.62
CA LEU A 133 -14.01 29.30 19.92
C LEU A 133 -15.46 29.76 19.65
N ASP A 134 -16.46 28.96 20.05
CA ASP A 134 -17.89 29.32 20.14
C ASP A 134 -18.30 29.71 21.58
#